data_AF-A0A6A4PBG9-F1
#
_entry.id   AF-A0A6A4PBG9-F1
#
_cell.length_a   1.000
_cell.length_b   1.000
_cell.length_c   1.000
_cell.angle_alpha   90.00
_cell.angle_beta   90.00
_cell.angle_gamma   90.00
#
_symmetry.space_group_name_H-M   'P 1'
#
loop_
_entity.id
_entity.type
_entity.pdbx_description
1 polymer ?
#
loop_
_entity_poly.entity_id
_entity_poly.type
_entity_poly.pdbx_seq_one_letter_code
_entity_poly.pdbx_strand_id
1 'polypeptide(L)' 'MVDEMKVAIGVEQREKDGFVSEEEVERKVRELMESEKGREIRQRSLKIKDMALGAIGEFGSSTRALGKLVEAWN' A
#
# COMPACT_ATOMS: atom_id res chain seq x y z
N MET A 1 0.22 3.05 -9.70
CA MET A 1 0.61 2.11 -8.63
C MET A 1 -0.42 1.96 -7.52
N VAL A 2 -0.64 2.96 -6.64
CA VAL A 2 -1.57 2.80 -5.48
C VAL A 2 -3.01 2.49 -5.94
N ASP A 3 -3.48 3.16 -6.99
CA ASP A 3 -4.79 2.93 -7.57
C ASP A 3 -4.94 1.56 -8.25
N GLU A 4 -3.86 0.97 -8.76
CA GLU A 4 -3.86 -0.38 -9.33
C GLU A 4 -3.84 -1.44 -8.22
N MET A 5 -3.08 -1.15 -7.16
CA MET A 5 -2.95 -2.01 -5.99
C MET A 5 -4.20 -1.99 -5.11
N LYS A 6 -5.09 -0.99 -5.24
CA LYS A 6 -6.33 -0.83 -4.44
C LYS A 6 -6.07 -1.03 -2.93
N VAL A 7 -5.00 -0.42 -2.44
CA VAL A 7 -4.54 -0.53 -1.02
C VAL A 7 -4.74 0.77 -0.23
N ALA A 8 -5.37 1.78 -0.82
CA ALA A 8 -5.55 3.08 -0.18
C ALA A 8 -6.96 3.63 -0.40
N ILE A 9 -7.31 4.59 0.45
CA ILE A 9 -8.49 5.42 0.33
C ILE A 9 -8.04 6.86 0.05
N GLY A 10 -8.59 7.47 -1.00
CA GLY A 10 -8.33 8.87 -1.33
C GLY A 10 -9.13 9.81 -0.44
N VAL A 11 -8.57 10.97 -0.14
CA VAL A 11 -9.20 12.08 0.59
C VAL A 11 -9.42 13.26 -0.35
N GLU A 12 -10.50 14.00 -0.15
CA GLU A 12 -10.81 15.20 -0.91
C GLU A 12 -10.15 16.43 -0.27
N GLN A 13 -9.42 17.22 -1.05
CA GLN A 13 -8.73 18.43 -0.58
C GLN A 13 -9.48 19.68 -1.03
N ARG A 14 -9.47 20.73 -0.20
CA ARG A 14 -10.00 22.04 -0.57
C ARG A 14 -9.09 22.67 -1.64
N GLU A 15 -9.68 23.10 -2.75
CA GLU A 15 -8.94 23.62 -3.91
C GLU A 15 -8.06 24.84 -3.59
N LYS A 16 -8.47 25.67 -2.62
CA LYS A 16 -7.80 26.93 -2.29
C LYS A 16 -6.43 26.74 -1.64
N ASP A 17 -6.31 25.76 -0.74
CA ASP A 17 -5.16 25.64 0.17
C ASP A 17 -4.60 24.22 0.27
N GLY A 18 -5.22 23.25 -0.40
CA GLY A 18 -4.81 21.84 -0.39
C GLY A 18 -5.06 21.14 0.95
N PHE A 19 -5.73 21.78 1.91
CA PHE A 19 -6.05 21.15 3.19
C PHE A 19 -7.30 20.28 3.08
N VAL A 20 -7.33 19.21 3.88
CA VAL A 20 -8.50 18.35 4.07
C VAL A 20 -9.28 18.86 5.28
N SER A 21 -10.61 18.90 5.20
CA SER A 21 -11.45 19.30 6.34
C SER A 21 -11.53 18.20 7.39
N GLU A 22 -11.91 18.54 8.63
CA GLU A 22 -12.05 17.55 9.70
C GLU A 22 -13.14 16.51 9.38
N GLU A 23 -14.23 16.94 8.77
CA GLU A 23 -15.35 16.09 8.40
C GLU A 23 -14.95 15.07 7.33
N GLU A 24 -14.13 15.49 6.37
CA GLU A 24 -13.60 14.61 5.34
C GLU A 24 -12.64 13.58 5.93
N VAL A 25 -11.78 13.98 6.88
CA VAL A 25 -10.91 13.04 7.59
C VAL A 25 -11.73 12.03 8.39
N GLU A 26 -12.71 12.48 9.18
CA GLU A 26 -13.55 11.57 9.96
C GLU A 26 -14.26 10.56 9.04
N ARG A 27 -14.90 11.06 7.98
CA ARG A 27 -15.62 10.23 7.01
C ARG A 27 -14.72 9.16 6.41
N LYS A 28 -13.52 9.53 5.95
CA LYS A 28 -12.58 8.61 5.30
C LYS A 28 -11.95 7.63 6.28
N VAL A 29 -11.65 8.05 7.50
CA VAL A 29 -11.18 7.14 8.56
C VAL A 29 -12.27 6.12 8.89
N ARG A 30 -13.52 6.56 9.03
CA ARG A 30 -14.66 5.66 9.28
C ARG A 30 -14.89 4.70 8.12
N GLU A 31 -14.88 5.21 6.87
CA GLU A 31 -14.99 4.39 5.66
C GLU A 31 -13.85 3.36 5.61
N LEU A 32 -12.62 3.77 5.92
CA LEU A 32 -11.50 2.84 5.95
C LEU A 32 -11.69 1.80 7.04
N MET A 33 -12.07 2.17 8.27
CA MET A 33 -12.05 1.25 9.41
C MET A 33 -13.27 0.34 9.51
N GLU A 34 -14.46 0.88 9.25
CA GLU A 34 -15.74 0.25 9.58
C GLU A 34 -16.49 -0.32 8.36
N SER A 35 -16.15 0.10 7.14
CA SER A 35 -16.85 -0.36 5.94
C SER A 35 -16.28 -1.65 5.35
N GLU A 36 -17.09 -2.34 4.55
CA GLU A 36 -16.68 -3.53 3.78
C GLU A 36 -15.55 -3.19 2.79
N LYS A 37 -15.67 -2.06 2.08
CA LYS A 37 -14.61 -1.55 1.20
C LYS A 37 -13.30 -1.34 1.95
N GLY A 38 -13.37 -0.80 3.16
CA GLY A 38 -12.22 -0.62 4.05
C GLY A 38 -11.58 -1.94 4.49
N ARG A 39 -12.41 -2.96 4.76
CA ARG A 39 -11.95 -4.33 5.06
C ARG A 39 -11.21 -4.95 3.89
N GLU A 40 -11.73 -4.83 2.67
CA GLU A 40 -11.07 -5.33 1.45
C GLU A 40 -9.70 -4.67 1.24
N ILE A 41 -9.61 -3.35 1.42
CA ILE A 41 -8.33 -2.61 1.37
C ILE A 41 -7.33 -3.20 2.36
N ARG A 42 -7.70 -3.34 3.64
CA ARG A 42 -6.80 -3.90 4.66
C ARG A 42 -6.36 -5.32 4.34
N GLN A 43 -7.28 -6.19 3.90
CA GLN A 43 -6.95 -7.56 3.53
C GLN A 43 -5.98 -7.61 2.36
N ARG A 44 -6.19 -6.79 1.33
CA ARG A 44 -5.29 -6.72 0.17
C ARG A 44 -3.91 -6.19 0.57
N SER A 45 -3.86 -5.17 1.41
CA SER A 45 -2.60 -4.64 1.97
C SER A 45 -1.83 -5.70 2.75
N LEU A 46 -2.51 -6.51 3.56
CA LEU A 46 -1.88 -7.62 4.30
C LEU A 46 -1.31 -8.69 3.34
N LYS A 47 -2.05 -9.09 2.31
CA LYS A 47 -1.54 -10.02 1.29
C LYS A 47 -0.29 -9.49 0.59
N ILE A 48 -0.29 -8.21 0.23
CA ILE A 48 0.86 -7.57 -0.41
C ILE A 48 2.05 -7.51 0.55
N LYS A 49 1.83 -7.20 1.83
CA LYS A 49 2.88 -7.26 2.86
C LYS A 49 3.50 -8.66 2.93
N ASP A 50 2.69 -9.72 2.99
CA ASP A 50 3.20 -11.09 3.08
C ASP A 50 3.97 -11.50 1.82
N MET A 51 3.49 -11.12 0.62
CA MET A 51 4.22 -11.32 -0.63
C MET A 51 5.55 -10.56 -0.66
N ALA A 52 5.57 -9.31 -0.17
CA ALA A 52 6.79 -8.51 -0.11
C ALA A 52 7.81 -9.13 0.84
N LEU A 53 7.38 -9.60 2.02
CA LEU A 53 8.23 -10.33 2.97
C LEU A 53 8.80 -11.61 2.34
N GLY A 54 7.99 -12.37 1.61
CA GLY A 54 8.45 -13.55 0.87
C GLY A 54 9.48 -13.21 -0.21
N ALA A 55 9.31 -12.09 -0.92
CA ALA A 55 10.21 -11.65 -1.98
C ALA A 55 11.59 -11.21 -1.46
N ILE A 56 11.64 -10.60 -0.28
CA ILE A 56 12.90 -10.13 0.36
C ILE A 56 13.49 -11.14 1.35
N GLY A 57 12.82 -12.27 1.60
CA GLY A 57 13.33 -13.33 2.46
C GLY A 57 14.64 -13.92 1.93
N GLU A 58 15.31 -14.74 2.76
CA GLU A 58 16.62 -15.36 2.45
C GLU A 58 16.65 -16.04 1.08
N PHE A 59 15.58 -16.73 0.70
CA PHE A 59 15.44 -17.41 -0.61
C PHE A 59 14.45 -16.70 -1.55
N GLY A 60 14.10 -15.45 -1.24
CA GLY A 60 13.12 -14.66 -1.95
C GLY A 60 13.58 -14.23 -3.35
N SER A 61 12.61 -13.90 -4.20
CA SER A 61 12.86 -13.51 -5.59
C SER A 61 13.71 -12.23 -5.71
N SER A 62 13.43 -11.20 -4.91
CA SER A 62 14.20 -9.96 -4.90
C SER A 62 15.63 -10.19 -4.39
N THR A 63 15.79 -10.99 -3.33
CA THR A 63 17.11 -11.36 -2.78
C THR A 63 17.95 -12.10 -3.82
N ARG A 64 17.37 -13.09 -4.51
CA ARG A 64 18.05 -13.83 -5.59
C ARG A 64 18.40 -12.93 -6.78
N ALA A 65 17.49 -12.05 -7.18
CA ALA A 65 17.74 -11.11 -8.27
C ALA A 65 18.91 -10.17 -7.94
N LEU A 66 18.98 -9.67 -6.70
CA LEU A 66 20.09 -8.86 -6.23
C LEU A 66 21.41 -9.67 -6.21
N GLY A 67 21.38 -10.92 -5.75
CA GLY A 67 22.56 -11.79 -5.79
C GLY A 67 23.12 -11.97 -7.21
N LYS A 68 22.25 -12.23 -8.19
CA LYS A 68 22.64 -12.32 -9.61
C LYS A 68 23.25 -11.03 -10.15
N LEU A 69 22.72 -9.87 -9.73
CA LEU A 69 23.27 -8.58 -10.13
C LEU A 69 24.70 -8.40 -9.62
N VAL A 70 24.95 -8.76 -8.36
CA VAL A 70 26.29 -8.71 -7.75
C VAL A 70 27.25 -9.66 -8.48
N GLU A 71 26.82 -10.87 -8.79
CA GLU A 71 27.62 -11.83 -9.57
C GLU A 71 27.97 -11.32 -10.97
N ALA A 72 27.05 -10.64 -11.65
CA ALA A 72 27.25 -10.10 -13.00
C ALA A 72 28.17 -8.87 -13.06
N TRP A 73 28.52 -8.30 -11.90
CA TRP A 73 29.39 -7.12 -11.78
C TRP A 73 30.81 -7.45 -11.32
N ASN A 74 31.12 -8.72 -11.04
CA ASN A 74 32.50 -9.22 -10.95
C ASN A 74 33.06 -9.49 -12.34
#